data_AF-A0A9D5T8X0-F1
#
_entry.id   AF-A0A9D5T8X0-F1
#
_cell.length_a   1.000
_cell.length_b   1.000
_cell.length_c   1.000
_cell.angle_alpha   90.00
_cell.angle_beta   90.00
_cell.angle_gamma   90.00
#
_symmetry.space_group_name_H-M   'P 1'
#
loop_
_entity.id
_entity.type
_entity.pdbx_description
1 polymer ?
#
loop_
_entity_poly.entity_id
_entity_poly.type
_entity_poly.pdbx_seq_one_letter_code
_entity_poly.pdbx_strand_id
1 'polypeptide(L)'
;MLFYIVNYNVIWASIISALVGAGAVLAFFLIRNKGKKSADDMKPSPKKDIIIGLRDNAEAFADIYEPLFLLASGRTGRKDAVLDAWNEKVNSLEGNEAFKEAFNKKFGDVASFKGKKGKYVKCADSLLKYIYKAGIERDDDETVTADETTAEKYDIIGAGSIEAGEIYDVFVPYWEIEREIKNEDGETTETETVLCKGAIR
;
A
#
# COMPACT_ATOMS: atom_id res chain seq x y z
N MET A 1 -6.25 61.57 38.97
CA MET A 1 -6.43 60.87 37.68
C MET A 1 -5.15 60.25 37.09
N LEU A 2 -3.96 60.46 37.69
CA LEU A 2 -2.69 59.87 37.23
C LEU A 2 -2.40 58.46 37.79
N PHE A 3 -2.92 58.12 38.97
CA PHE A 3 -2.71 56.80 39.60
C PHE A 3 -3.43 55.65 38.90
N TYR A 4 -4.49 55.92 38.13
CA TYR A 4 -5.26 54.88 37.44
C TYR A 4 -4.55 54.38 36.16
N ILE A 5 -3.78 55.24 35.51
CA ILE A 5 -3.09 54.93 34.24
C ILE A 5 -1.83 54.09 34.51
N VAL A 6 -1.11 54.36 35.60
CA VAL A 6 0.11 53.59 35.95
C VAL A 6 -0.24 52.16 36.38
N ASN A 7 -1.28 51.97 37.20
CA ASN A 7 -1.68 50.64 37.64
C ASN A 7 -2.23 49.77 36.49
N TYR A 8 -2.90 50.35 35.50
CA TYR A 8 -3.40 49.60 34.35
C TYR A 8 -2.25 49.03 33.50
N ASN A 9 -1.19 49.82 33.25
CA ASN A 9 -0.03 49.37 32.47
C ASN A 9 0.80 48.29 33.18
N VAL A 10 0.91 48.33 34.51
CA VAL A 10 1.64 47.30 35.28
C VAL A 10 0.89 45.96 35.28
N ILE A 11 -0.45 45.99 35.34
CA ILE A 11 -1.29 44.78 35.26
C ILE A 11 -1.20 44.15 33.85
N TRP A 12 -1.25 44.94 32.78
CA TRP A 12 -1.08 44.41 31.42
C TRP A 12 0.32 43.87 31.16
N ALA A 13 1.37 44.53 31.65
CA ALA A 13 2.75 44.06 31.51
C ALA A 13 3.00 42.72 32.23
N SER A 14 2.36 42.49 33.39
CA SER A 14 2.46 41.24 34.14
C SER A 14 1.66 40.09 33.49
N ILE A 15 0.51 40.37 32.88
CA ILE A 15 -0.26 39.38 32.12
C ILE A 15 0.50 38.95 30.85
N ILE A 16 1.11 39.89 30.13
CA ILE A 16 1.89 39.59 28.91
C ILE A 16 3.15 38.79 29.24
N SER A 17 3.87 39.14 30.31
CA SER A 17 5.07 38.39 30.73
C SER A 17 4.75 36.98 31.24
N ALA A 18 3.61 36.77 31.89
CA ALA A 18 3.12 35.43 32.26
C ALA A 18 2.75 34.57 31.03
N LEU A 19 2.14 35.16 30.00
CA LEU A 19 1.79 34.48 28.75
C LEU A 19 3.01 34.10 27.90
N VAL A 20 4.02 34.97 27.84
CA VAL A 20 5.28 34.68 27.13
C VAL A 20 6.11 33.62 27.88
N GLY A 21 6.10 33.65 29.22
CA GLY A 21 6.75 32.64 30.05
C GLY A 21 6.15 31.24 29.88
N ALA A 22 4.82 31.11 29.86
CA ALA A 22 4.15 29.83 29.63
C ALA A 22 4.37 29.28 28.21
N GLY A 23 4.37 30.16 27.20
CA GLY A 23 4.66 29.79 25.80
C GLY A 23 6.08 29.28 25.59
N ALA A 24 7.08 29.91 26.22
CA ALA A 24 8.47 29.50 26.13
C ALA A 24 8.75 28.15 26.82
N VAL A 25 8.10 27.87 27.96
CA VAL A 25 8.23 26.58 28.66
C VAL A 25 7.57 25.45 27.87
N LEU A 26 6.39 25.66 27.28
CA LEU A 26 5.73 24.68 26.41
C LEU A 26 6.52 24.44 25.11
N ALA A 27 7.06 25.49 24.49
CA ALA A 27 7.92 25.35 23.31
C ALA A 27 9.22 24.61 23.66
N PHE A 28 9.85 24.92 24.79
CA PHE A 28 11.05 24.21 25.24
C PHE A 28 10.77 22.75 25.61
N PHE A 29 9.61 22.43 26.21
CA PHE A 29 9.21 21.05 26.49
C PHE A 29 8.90 20.26 25.20
N LEU A 30 8.23 20.89 24.22
CA LEU A 30 7.94 20.27 22.92
C LEU A 30 9.19 20.12 22.04
N ILE A 31 10.16 21.04 22.14
CA ILE A 31 11.44 20.97 21.42
C ILE A 31 12.39 19.99 22.09
N ARG A 32 12.42 19.94 23.44
CA ARG A 32 13.25 18.98 24.20
C ARG A 32 12.74 17.54 24.09
N ASN A 33 11.43 17.33 23.95
CA ASN A 33 10.86 16.01 23.58
C ASN A 33 11.05 15.64 22.10
N LYS A 34 11.52 16.56 21.24
CA LYS A 34 11.89 16.26 19.85
C LYS A 34 13.38 15.94 19.67
N GLY A 35 14.17 15.93 20.73
CA GLY A 35 15.60 15.63 20.67
C GLY A 35 15.92 14.18 21.03
N LYS A 36 16.51 13.45 20.07
CA LYS A 36 17.02 12.07 20.11
C LYS A 36 16.00 10.97 19.75
N LYS A 37 15.57 10.96 18.49
CA LYS A 37 15.58 9.66 17.79
C LYS A 37 17.04 9.32 17.52
N SER A 38 17.54 8.30 18.20
CA SER A 38 18.73 7.59 17.74
C SER A 38 18.52 7.21 16.27
N ALA A 39 19.58 7.12 15.47
CA ALA A 39 19.48 6.57 14.11
C ALA A 39 18.87 5.14 14.10
N ASP A 40 18.86 4.46 15.26
CA ASP A 40 18.20 3.17 15.50
C ASP A 40 16.69 3.24 15.82
N ASP A 41 16.12 4.43 16.04
CA ASP A 41 14.71 4.63 16.44
C ASP A 41 13.85 5.22 15.30
N MET A 42 14.32 5.04 14.07
CA MET A 42 13.52 5.29 12.87
C MET A 42 12.51 4.15 12.73
N LYS A 43 11.50 4.13 13.62
CA LYS A 43 10.36 3.20 13.51
C LYS A 43 9.99 3.08 12.04
N PRO A 44 9.98 1.86 11.48
CA PRO A 44 9.67 1.69 10.08
C PRO A 44 8.30 2.33 9.81
N SER A 45 8.20 3.02 8.69
CA SER A 45 6.96 3.72 8.35
C SER A 45 5.93 2.63 8.05
N PRO A 46 4.72 2.65 8.67
CA PRO A 46 3.69 1.65 8.36
C PRO A 46 3.34 1.59 6.86
N LYS A 47 3.58 2.68 6.12
CA LYS A 47 3.44 2.69 4.66
C LYS A 47 4.54 1.89 3.98
N LYS A 48 5.79 2.01 4.43
CA LYS A 48 6.92 1.24 3.91
C LYS A 48 6.77 -0.24 4.24
N ASP A 49 6.30 -0.58 5.44
CA ASP A 49 6.06 -1.98 5.83
C ASP A 49 5.01 -2.65 4.94
N ILE A 50 3.95 -1.92 4.58
CA ILE A 50 2.97 -2.41 3.59
C ILE A 50 3.61 -2.65 2.22
N ILE A 51 4.42 -1.71 1.73
CA ILE A 51 5.05 -1.83 0.41
C ILE A 51 6.04 -3.00 0.38
N ILE A 52 6.90 -3.10 1.38
CA ILE A 52 7.91 -4.16 1.50
C ILE A 52 7.22 -5.52 1.65
N GLY A 53 6.27 -5.65 2.58
CA GLY A 53 5.55 -6.92 2.76
C GLY A 53 4.74 -7.35 1.54
N LEU A 54 4.15 -6.42 0.78
CA LEU A 54 3.51 -6.75 -0.49
C LEU A 54 4.50 -7.26 -1.54
N ARG A 55 5.69 -6.65 -1.64
CA ARG A 55 6.75 -7.08 -2.57
C ARG A 55 7.29 -8.46 -2.19
N ASP A 56 7.65 -8.64 -0.93
CA ASP A 56 8.30 -9.85 -0.43
C ASP A 56 7.38 -11.08 -0.49
N ASN A 57 6.06 -10.87 -0.49
CA ASN A 57 5.05 -11.93 -0.54
C ASN A 57 4.19 -11.87 -1.81
N ALA A 58 4.66 -11.21 -2.87
CA ALA A 58 3.82 -10.90 -4.04
C ALA A 58 3.21 -12.17 -4.70
N GLU A 59 3.99 -13.25 -4.82
CA GLU A 59 3.50 -14.51 -5.37
C GLU A 59 2.37 -15.15 -4.54
N ALA A 60 2.39 -14.98 -3.20
CA ALA A 60 1.35 -15.52 -2.34
C ALA A 60 -0.03 -14.89 -2.60
N PHE A 61 -0.05 -13.73 -3.26
CA PHE A 61 -1.24 -12.95 -3.57
C PHE A 61 -1.64 -12.98 -5.06
N ALA A 62 -0.92 -13.76 -5.89
CA ALA A 62 -1.10 -13.81 -7.36
C ALA A 62 -2.56 -13.97 -7.81
N ASP A 63 -3.30 -14.86 -7.16
CA ASP A 63 -4.70 -15.22 -7.44
C ASP A 63 -5.73 -14.18 -6.98
N ILE A 64 -5.33 -13.18 -6.17
CA ILE A 64 -6.25 -12.20 -5.58
C ILE A 64 -6.00 -10.75 -6.05
N TYR A 65 -5.04 -10.52 -6.96
CA TYR A 65 -4.81 -9.23 -7.59
C TYR A 65 -5.96 -8.83 -8.54
N GLU A 66 -6.30 -9.66 -9.53
CA GLU A 66 -7.37 -9.33 -10.47
C GLU A 66 -8.74 -9.17 -9.78
N PRO A 67 -9.16 -10.03 -8.84
CA PRO A 67 -10.37 -9.80 -8.06
C PRO A 67 -10.40 -8.44 -7.34
N LEU A 68 -9.25 -7.95 -6.86
CA LEU A 68 -9.13 -6.62 -6.26
C LEU A 68 -9.27 -5.50 -7.29
N PHE A 69 -8.67 -5.65 -8.47
CA PHE A 69 -8.82 -4.72 -9.59
C PHE A 69 -10.28 -4.60 -10.06
N LEU A 70 -10.97 -5.74 -10.21
CA LEU A 70 -12.40 -5.76 -10.51
C LEU A 70 -13.26 -5.13 -9.42
N LEU A 71 -12.81 -5.18 -8.15
CA LEU A 71 -13.46 -4.47 -7.05
C LEU A 71 -13.26 -2.96 -7.11
N ALA A 72 -12.03 -2.51 -7.37
CA ALA A 72 -11.68 -1.11 -7.53
C ALA A 72 -12.42 -0.45 -8.72
N SER A 73 -12.54 -1.17 -9.84
CA SER A 73 -13.31 -0.71 -11.00
C SER A 73 -14.84 -0.81 -10.81
N GLY A 74 -15.31 -1.38 -9.69
CA GLY A 74 -16.74 -1.54 -9.41
C GLY A 74 -17.42 -2.63 -10.26
N ARG A 75 -16.64 -3.49 -10.92
CA ARG A 75 -17.10 -4.55 -11.83
C ARG A 75 -17.42 -5.88 -11.13
N THR A 76 -17.17 -6.00 -9.81
CA THR A 76 -17.52 -7.20 -9.03
C THR A 76 -18.64 -6.97 -8.00
N GLY A 77 -19.54 -7.94 -7.90
CA GLY A 77 -20.57 -8.01 -6.86
C GLY A 77 -20.07 -8.61 -5.53
N ARG A 78 -18.93 -9.32 -5.53
CA ARG A 78 -18.44 -10.11 -4.39
C ARG A 78 -17.48 -9.32 -3.49
N LYS A 79 -17.93 -8.16 -3.01
CA LYS A 79 -17.05 -7.14 -2.36
C LYS A 79 -16.44 -7.62 -1.04
N ASP A 80 -17.24 -8.26 -0.19
CA ASP A 80 -16.79 -8.82 1.09
C ASP A 80 -15.75 -9.91 0.85
N ALA A 81 -16.10 -10.91 0.01
CA ALA A 81 -15.24 -12.06 -0.27
C ALA A 81 -13.84 -11.67 -0.79
N VAL A 82 -13.73 -10.64 -1.63
CA VAL A 82 -12.43 -10.16 -2.12
C VAL A 82 -11.56 -9.61 -0.99
N LEU A 83 -12.09 -8.71 -0.15
CA LEU A 83 -11.28 -8.12 0.92
C LEU A 83 -11.05 -9.08 2.10
N ASP A 84 -12.00 -9.98 2.36
CA ASP A 84 -11.85 -11.03 3.35
C ASP A 84 -10.75 -12.02 2.94
N ALA A 85 -10.68 -12.41 1.66
CA ALA A 85 -9.58 -13.24 1.14
C ALA A 85 -8.22 -12.54 1.29
N TRP A 86 -8.14 -11.23 1.04
CA TRP A 86 -6.92 -10.45 1.28
C TRP A 86 -6.50 -10.47 2.75
N ASN A 87 -7.43 -10.23 3.67
CA ASN A 87 -7.15 -10.29 5.11
C ASN A 87 -6.71 -11.70 5.54
N GLU A 88 -7.37 -12.74 5.05
CA GLU A 88 -7.04 -14.12 5.34
C GLU A 88 -5.61 -14.45 4.88
N LYS A 89 -5.27 -14.15 3.62
CA LYS A 89 -3.94 -14.39 3.06
C LYS A 89 -2.83 -13.67 3.81
N VAL A 90 -3.04 -12.39 4.15
CA VAL A 90 -2.04 -11.61 4.90
C VAL A 90 -1.83 -12.21 6.29
N ASN A 91 -2.90 -12.62 6.97
CA ASN A 91 -2.81 -13.19 8.31
C ASN A 91 -2.28 -14.62 8.32
N SER A 92 -2.39 -15.36 7.21
CA SER A 92 -1.84 -16.71 7.06
C SER A 92 -0.35 -16.75 6.70
N LEU A 93 0.27 -15.62 6.34
CA LEU A 93 1.71 -15.58 6.05
C LEU A 93 2.53 -16.03 7.27
N GLU A 94 3.60 -16.78 7.04
CA GLU A 94 4.58 -17.05 8.07
C GLU A 94 5.51 -15.83 8.24
N GLY A 95 5.72 -15.37 9.47
CA GLY A 95 6.54 -14.17 9.75
C GLY A 95 5.87 -12.84 9.34
N ASN A 96 6.68 -11.82 9.01
CA ASN A 96 6.21 -10.51 8.51
C ASN A 96 5.27 -9.75 9.46
N GLU A 97 5.49 -9.82 10.78
CA GLU A 97 4.59 -9.21 11.78
C GLU A 97 4.40 -7.69 11.62
N ALA A 98 5.45 -6.96 11.22
CA ALA A 98 5.35 -5.53 10.96
C ALA A 98 4.43 -5.21 9.78
N PHE A 99 4.49 -6.02 8.72
CA PHE A 99 3.59 -5.93 7.58
C PHE A 99 2.16 -6.26 7.98
N LYS A 100 1.93 -7.39 8.67
CA LYS A 100 0.61 -7.79 9.14
C LYS A 100 -0.04 -6.72 10.02
N GLU A 101 0.70 -6.17 10.98
CA GLU A 101 0.20 -5.10 11.85
C GLU A 101 -0.18 -3.86 11.03
N ALA A 102 0.72 -3.40 10.15
CA ALA A 102 0.50 -2.22 9.33
C ALA A 102 -0.68 -2.40 8.36
N PHE A 103 -0.80 -3.58 7.75
CA PHE A 103 -1.87 -3.94 6.85
C PHE A 103 -3.22 -3.99 7.58
N ASN A 104 -3.32 -4.78 8.65
CA ASN A 104 -4.57 -4.94 9.40
C ASN A 104 -5.07 -3.62 9.98
N LYS A 105 -4.16 -2.78 10.48
CA LYS A 105 -4.51 -1.43 10.95
C LYS A 105 -5.12 -0.54 9.87
N LYS A 106 -4.75 -0.75 8.60
CA LYS A 106 -5.19 0.08 7.48
C LYS A 106 -6.37 -0.50 6.72
N PHE A 107 -6.40 -1.82 6.52
CA PHE A 107 -7.32 -2.52 5.62
C PHE A 107 -8.16 -3.62 6.31
N GLY A 108 -7.80 -4.02 7.54
CA GLY A 108 -8.39 -5.18 8.23
C GLY A 108 -9.83 -5.02 8.70
N ASP A 109 -10.34 -3.79 8.83
CA ASP A 109 -11.71 -3.54 9.32
C ASP A 109 -12.78 -3.59 8.21
N VAL A 110 -12.85 -4.72 7.50
CA VAL A 110 -13.80 -4.94 6.38
C VAL A 110 -15.24 -4.94 6.87
N ALA A 111 -15.50 -5.47 8.07
CA ALA A 111 -16.81 -5.50 8.68
C ALA A 111 -17.42 -4.08 8.83
N SER A 112 -16.60 -3.07 9.10
CA SER A 112 -17.06 -1.68 9.19
C SER A 112 -17.57 -1.08 7.87
N PHE A 113 -17.32 -1.73 6.72
CA PHE A 113 -17.72 -1.23 5.40
C PHE A 113 -19.15 -1.61 5.03
N LYS A 114 -19.72 -2.62 5.70
CA LYS A 114 -21.08 -3.10 5.43
C LYS A 114 -22.09 -1.95 5.55
N GLY A 115 -22.97 -1.84 4.55
CA GLY A 115 -23.97 -0.77 4.44
C GLY A 115 -23.43 0.61 4.04
N LYS A 116 -22.11 0.80 3.87
CA LYS A 116 -21.52 2.09 3.48
C LYS A 116 -21.20 2.11 1.98
N LYS A 117 -21.91 2.96 1.23
CA LYS A 117 -21.72 3.11 -0.23
C LYS A 117 -20.27 3.50 -0.56
N GLY A 118 -19.64 2.72 -1.44
CA GLY A 118 -18.32 3.01 -2.01
C GLY A 118 -17.11 2.80 -1.10
N LYS A 119 -17.27 2.30 0.14
CA LYS A 119 -16.13 2.04 1.04
C LYS A 119 -15.23 0.92 0.53
N TYR A 120 -15.81 -0.17 0.03
CA TYR A 120 -15.06 -1.29 -0.58
C TYR A 120 -14.21 -0.83 -1.76
N VAL A 121 -14.81 -0.08 -2.70
CA VAL A 121 -14.11 0.45 -3.87
C VAL A 121 -12.94 1.34 -3.45
N LYS A 122 -13.15 2.28 -2.53
CA LYS A 122 -12.08 3.15 -2.01
C LYS A 122 -10.97 2.38 -1.29
N CYS A 123 -11.33 1.29 -0.60
CA CYS A 123 -10.37 0.42 0.06
C CYS A 123 -9.52 -0.32 -0.99
N ALA A 124 -10.16 -0.91 -1.99
CA ALA A 124 -9.51 -1.61 -3.10
C ALA A 124 -8.58 -0.68 -3.90
N ASP A 125 -9.07 0.52 -4.28
CA ASP A 125 -8.26 1.57 -4.91
C ASP A 125 -7.04 1.93 -4.06
N SER A 126 -7.24 2.04 -2.74
CA SER A 126 -6.14 2.35 -1.84
C SER A 126 -5.14 1.21 -1.80
N LEU A 127 -5.56 -0.05 -1.78
CA LEU A 127 -4.68 -1.21 -1.73
C LEU A 127 -3.90 -1.37 -3.04
N LEU A 128 -4.55 -1.22 -4.20
CA LEU A 128 -3.90 -1.22 -5.52
C LEU A 128 -2.78 -0.18 -5.61
N LYS A 129 -2.98 1.02 -5.04
CA LYS A 129 -1.91 2.04 -4.98
C LYS A 129 -0.69 1.60 -4.16
N TYR A 130 -0.83 0.70 -3.20
CA TYR A 130 0.32 0.12 -2.51
C TYR A 130 0.95 -1.01 -3.30
N ILE A 131 0.15 -1.83 -4.00
CA ILE A 131 0.59 -2.89 -4.90
C ILE A 131 1.46 -2.30 -6.03
N TYR A 132 0.98 -1.27 -6.74
CA TYR A 132 1.79 -0.59 -7.76
C TYR A 132 3.07 0.02 -7.20
N LYS A 133 3.03 0.58 -5.97
CA LYS A 133 4.24 1.10 -5.31
C LYS A 133 5.21 0.01 -4.87
N ALA A 134 4.76 -1.23 -4.77
CA ALA A 134 5.61 -2.37 -4.50
C ALA A 134 6.37 -2.84 -5.74
N GLY A 135 6.02 -2.34 -6.95
CA GLY A 135 6.57 -2.82 -8.23
C GLY A 135 5.78 -3.99 -8.80
N ILE A 136 4.50 -4.11 -8.41
CA ILE A 136 3.59 -5.13 -8.94
C ILE A 136 2.66 -4.44 -9.92
N GLU A 137 2.76 -4.76 -11.20
CA GLU A 137 2.05 -4.11 -12.29
C GLU A 137 1.06 -5.07 -12.95
N ARG A 138 0.04 -4.51 -13.60
CA ARG A 138 -1.01 -5.25 -14.30
C ARG A 138 -0.89 -4.89 -15.77
N ASP A 139 -0.97 -5.90 -16.63
CA ASP A 139 -1.13 -5.63 -18.06
C ASP A 139 -2.54 -5.09 -18.35
N ASP A 140 -2.63 -4.04 -19.17
CA ASP A 140 -3.90 -3.40 -19.49
C ASP A 140 -4.35 -3.69 -20.92
N ASP A 141 -3.64 -4.56 -21.65
CA ASP A 141 -3.99 -4.97 -23.00
C ASP A 141 -5.32 -5.75 -23.04
N GLU A 142 -6.18 -5.39 -24.00
CA GLU A 142 -7.44 -6.10 -24.26
C GLU A 142 -7.26 -7.23 -25.29
N THR A 143 -6.21 -7.16 -26.10
CA THR A 143 -5.85 -8.14 -27.12
C THR A 143 -4.35 -8.28 -27.21
N VAL A 144 -3.84 -9.48 -27.46
CA VAL A 144 -2.40 -9.74 -27.65
C VAL A 144 -2.17 -10.43 -28.99
N THR A 145 -1.16 -9.98 -29.74
CA THR A 145 -0.63 -10.75 -30.87
C THR A 145 0.44 -11.70 -30.32
N ALA A 146 0.20 -13.00 -30.42
CA ALA A 146 1.05 -13.99 -29.79
C ALA A 146 2.46 -14.00 -30.40
N ASP A 147 3.44 -14.08 -29.50
CA ASP A 147 4.86 -14.22 -29.76
C ASP A 147 5.45 -15.38 -28.95
N GLU A 148 6.77 -15.55 -29.01
CA GLU A 148 7.48 -16.60 -28.29
C GLU A 148 7.37 -16.51 -26.75
N THR A 149 7.04 -15.34 -26.20
CA THR A 149 6.91 -15.10 -24.75
C THR A 149 5.48 -15.18 -24.24
N THR A 150 4.49 -15.25 -25.14
CA THR A 150 3.07 -15.17 -24.79
C THR A 150 2.63 -16.35 -23.90
N ALA A 151 3.19 -17.54 -24.12
CA ALA A 151 2.90 -18.72 -23.29
C ALA A 151 3.47 -18.62 -21.86
N GLU A 152 4.45 -17.75 -21.62
CA GLU A 152 4.97 -17.47 -20.28
C GLU A 152 4.01 -16.57 -19.49
N LYS A 153 3.35 -15.64 -20.20
CA LYS A 153 2.43 -14.63 -19.63
C LYS A 153 1.00 -15.13 -19.49
N TYR A 154 0.56 -16.02 -20.38
CA TYR A 154 -0.86 -16.35 -20.53
C TYR A 154 -1.10 -17.85 -20.65
N ASP A 155 -2.19 -18.31 -20.06
CA ASP A 155 -2.79 -19.61 -20.35
C ASP A 155 -3.97 -19.45 -21.33
N ILE A 156 -4.14 -20.40 -22.26
CA ILE A 156 -5.27 -20.37 -23.21
C ILE A 156 -6.52 -20.98 -22.57
N ILE A 157 -7.66 -20.31 -22.70
CA ILE A 157 -8.94 -20.80 -22.23
C ILE A 157 -9.51 -21.79 -23.24
N GLY A 158 -9.64 -23.05 -22.82
CA GLY A 158 -10.21 -24.12 -23.62
C GLY A 158 -9.14 -25.12 -24.08
N ALA A 159 -9.40 -25.79 -25.20
CA ALA A 159 -8.46 -26.73 -25.80
C ALA A 159 -7.75 -26.04 -26.96
N GLY A 160 -6.42 -26.04 -26.94
CA GLY A 160 -5.60 -25.44 -28.00
C GLY A 160 -4.16 -25.20 -27.55
N SER A 161 -3.36 -24.64 -28.45
CA SER A 161 -2.02 -24.12 -28.18
C SER A 161 -1.95 -22.68 -28.66
N ILE A 162 -1.10 -21.88 -28.03
CA ILE A 162 -0.84 -20.50 -28.45
C ILE A 162 0.03 -20.54 -29.70
N GLU A 163 -0.46 -20.00 -30.82
CA GLU A 163 0.25 -19.97 -32.10
C GLU A 163 0.81 -18.57 -32.38
N ALA A 164 2.09 -18.49 -32.74
CA ALA A 164 2.76 -17.21 -33.00
C ALA A 164 2.13 -16.47 -34.20
N GLY A 165 1.86 -15.18 -34.02
CA GLY A 165 1.22 -14.31 -35.01
C GLY A 165 -0.31 -14.31 -34.95
N GLU A 166 -0.95 -15.20 -34.18
CA GLU A 166 -2.39 -15.13 -33.93
C GLU A 166 -2.74 -14.01 -32.94
N ILE A 167 -3.96 -13.47 -33.05
CA ILE A 167 -4.47 -12.45 -32.13
C ILE A 167 -5.48 -13.12 -31.20
N TYR A 168 -5.25 -12.96 -29.90
CA TYR A 168 -6.14 -13.46 -28.85
C TYR A 168 -6.78 -12.32 -28.07
N ASP A 169 -7.99 -12.56 -27.58
CA ASP A 169 -8.64 -11.68 -26.60
C ASP A 169 -8.03 -11.95 -25.22
N VAL A 170 -7.67 -10.89 -24.49
CA VAL A 170 -7.26 -11.01 -23.08
C VAL A 170 -8.50 -11.14 -22.21
N PHE A 171 -8.67 -12.31 -21.58
CA PHE A 171 -9.78 -12.58 -20.68
C PHE A 171 -9.44 -12.21 -19.23
N VAL A 172 -8.23 -12.57 -18.79
CA VAL A 172 -7.62 -12.12 -17.53
C VAL A 172 -6.23 -11.62 -17.88
N PRO A 173 -5.88 -10.35 -17.61
CA PRO A 173 -4.52 -9.90 -17.84
C PRO A 173 -3.55 -10.52 -16.85
N TYR A 174 -2.29 -10.63 -17.28
CA TYR A 174 -1.23 -11.07 -16.38
C TYR A 174 -0.81 -9.93 -15.45
N TRP A 175 -0.15 -10.31 -14.36
CA TRP A 175 0.50 -9.37 -13.45
C TRP A 175 1.99 -9.62 -13.42
N GLU A 176 2.76 -8.54 -13.41
CA GLU A 176 4.21 -8.54 -13.39
C GLU A 176 4.72 -8.13 -12.02
N ILE A 177 5.70 -8.86 -11.49
CA ILE A 177 6.33 -8.59 -10.21
C ILE A 177 7.83 -8.41 -10.46
N GLU A 178 8.32 -7.18 -10.36
CA GLU A 178 9.75 -6.92 -10.39
C GLU A 178 10.38 -7.08 -9.00
N ARG A 179 11.40 -7.92 -8.90
CA ARG A 179 12.18 -8.13 -7.67
C ARG A 179 13.64 -7.79 -7.89
N GLU A 180 14.17 -7.02 -6.96
CA GLU A 180 15.61 -6.81 -6.82
C GLU A 180 16.21 -7.97 -6.02
N ILE A 181 16.95 -8.85 -6.69
CA ILE A 181 17.77 -9.88 -6.06
C ILE A 181 19.14 -9.29 -5.77
N LYS A 182 19.60 -9.39 -4.53
CA LYS A 182 20.99 -9.08 -4.18
C LYS A 182 21.81 -10.37 -4.25
N ASN A 183 22.86 -10.36 -5.07
CA ASN A 183 23.82 -11.46 -5.13
C ASN A 183 24.59 -11.58 -3.80
N GLU A 184 25.23 -12.73 -3.54
CA GLU A 184 25.91 -13.04 -2.27
C GLU A 184 26.96 -11.99 -1.84
N ASP A 185 27.50 -11.23 -2.80
CA ASP A 185 28.46 -10.15 -2.58
C ASP A 185 27.81 -8.82 -2.14
N GLY A 186 26.47 -8.73 -2.09
CA GLY A 186 25.72 -7.54 -1.66
C GLY A 186 25.82 -6.32 -2.60
N GLU A 187 26.61 -6.40 -3.67
CA GLU A 187 26.91 -5.28 -4.59
C GLU A 187 26.14 -5.33 -5.91
N THR A 188 25.78 -6.52 -6.42
CA THR A 188 25.06 -6.64 -7.70
C THR A 188 23.57 -6.89 -7.43
N THR A 189 22.73 -6.04 -8.04
CA THR A 189 21.27 -6.16 -7.98
C THR A 189 20.79 -6.68 -9.33
N GLU A 190 20.40 -7.94 -9.39
CA GLU A 190 19.72 -8.49 -10.57
C GLU A 190 18.22 -8.23 -10.43
N THR A 191 17.55 -7.93 -11.54
CA THR A 191 16.08 -7.79 -11.55
C THR A 191 15.50 -9.10 -12.06
N GLU A 192 14.76 -9.79 -11.20
CA GLU A 192 13.95 -10.95 -11.58
C GLU A 192 12.51 -10.48 -11.78
N THR A 193 11.95 -10.85 -12.94
CA THR A 193 10.53 -10.63 -13.24
C THR A 193 9.78 -11.92 -13.00
N VAL A 194 8.84 -11.92 -12.05
CA VAL A 194 7.91 -13.03 -11.82
C VAL A 194 6.55 -12.69 -12.43
N LEU A 195 6.02 -13.60 -13.25
CA LEU A 195 4.73 -13.44 -13.92
C LEU A 195 3.63 -14.22 -13.19
N CYS A 196 2.58 -13.52 -12.78
CA CYS A 196 1.31 -14.13 -12.41
C CYS A 196 0.47 -14.25 -13.68
N LYS A 197 0.36 -15.47 -14.22
CA LYS A 197 -0.24 -15.67 -15.53
C LYS A 197 -1.66 -15.14 -15.65
N GLY A 198 -1.92 -14.51 -16.79
CA GLY A 198 -3.25 -14.18 -17.26
C GLY A 198 -3.90 -15.35 -18.00
N ALA A 199 -5.05 -15.08 -18.62
CA ALA A 199 -5.75 -16.00 -19.49
C ALA A 199 -6.20 -15.30 -20.79
N ILE A 200 -6.00 -15.96 -21.93
CA ILE A 200 -6.40 -15.50 -23.26
C ILE A 200 -7.37 -16.48 -23.92
N ARG A 201 -8.09 -16.06 -24.95
CA ARG A 201 -9.04 -16.91 -25.70
C ARG A 201 -9.09 -16.56 -27.18
#